data_AF-A0A2N5A2C6-F1
#
_entry.id   AF-A0A2N5A2C6-F1
#
_cell.length_a   1.000
_cell.length_b   1.000
_cell.length_c   1.000
_cell.angle_alpha   90.00
_cell.angle_beta   90.00
_cell.angle_gamma   90.00
#
_symmetry.space_group_name_H-M   'P 1'
#
loop_
_entity.id
_entity.type
_entity.pdbx_description
1 polymer ?
#
loop_
_entity_poly.entity_id
_entity_poly.type
_entity_poly.pdbx_seq_one_letter_code
_entity_poly.pdbx_strand_id
1 'polypeptide(L)'
;YVVWMVSTAAKIWVPLSTFLFGADKTQTWALASLTPTQTVGILAACWMGVVTFIAVKGINKIAKITAVGGIAVMGLNLVLLLVSGAILLLNGGHFAQPLNFTFSPNPGYQSGMAMLSFVVFAIFAYGGIEAVGGLVDKTDKPEKNFAKGIIIAAIVI
;
A
#
# COMPACT_ATOMS: atom_id res chain seq x y z
N TYR A 1 -7.63 5.31 -15.85
CA TYR A 1 -7.57 5.92 -14.51
C TYR A 1 -8.74 5.53 -13.61
N VAL A 2 -10.00 5.60 -14.05
CA VAL A 2 -11.18 5.21 -13.23
C VAL A 2 -11.11 3.77 -12.72
N VAL A 3 -10.74 2.80 -13.58
CA VAL A 3 -10.58 1.40 -13.16
C VAL A 3 -9.52 1.23 -12.06
N TRP A 4 -8.42 1.98 -12.14
CA TRP A 4 -7.38 1.99 -11.11
C TRP A 4 -7.89 2.59 -9.81
N MET A 5 -8.61 3.73 -9.87
CA MET A 5 -9.23 4.34 -8.69
C MET A 5 -10.22 3.40 -7.99
N VAL A 6 -11.08 2.72 -8.76
CA VAL A 6 -12.05 1.74 -8.23
C VAL A 6 -11.34 0.53 -7.62
N SER A 7 -10.30 0.01 -8.28
CA SER A 7 -9.49 -1.11 -7.76
C SER A 7 -8.77 -0.75 -6.45
N THR A 8 -8.18 0.45 -6.39
CA THR A 8 -7.53 0.96 -5.17
C THR A 8 -8.54 1.20 -4.05
N ALA A 9 -9.70 1.78 -4.35
CA ALA A 9 -10.77 1.98 -3.37
C ALA A 9 -11.30 0.65 -2.82
N ALA A 10 -11.44 -0.37 -3.68
CA ALA A 10 -11.85 -1.72 -3.25
C ALA A 10 -10.85 -2.34 -2.26
N LYS A 11 -9.54 -2.16 -2.50
CA LYS A 11 -8.47 -2.69 -1.63
C LYS A 11 -8.46 -2.10 -0.22
N ILE A 12 -9.04 -0.92 0.01
CA ILE A 12 -9.12 -0.30 1.34
C ILE A 12 -10.06 -1.09 2.27
N TRP A 13 -11.08 -1.74 1.72
CA TRP A 13 -12.09 -2.45 2.50
C TRP A 13 -11.58 -3.74 3.13
N VAL A 14 -10.57 -4.38 2.53
CA VAL A 14 -9.96 -5.61 3.06
C VAL A 14 -9.26 -5.37 4.42
N PRO A 15 -8.25 -4.47 4.54
CA PRO A 15 -7.64 -4.17 5.82
C PRO A 15 -8.62 -3.50 6.79
N LEU A 16 -9.60 -2.71 6.31
CA LEU A 16 -10.64 -2.15 7.17
C LEU A 16 -11.52 -3.26 7.79
N SER A 17 -11.90 -4.27 6.99
CA SER A 17 -12.63 -5.43 7.49
C SER A 17 -11.80 -6.20 8.51
N THR A 18 -10.52 -6.43 8.23
CA THR A 18 -9.63 -7.12 9.18
C THR A 18 -9.47 -6.32 10.47
N PHE A 19 -9.40 -4.98 10.40
CA PHE A 19 -9.33 -4.11 11.57
C PHE A 19 -10.62 -4.16 12.42
N LEU A 20 -11.80 -4.15 11.79
CA LEU A 20 -13.09 -4.14 12.49
C LEU A 20 -13.52 -5.51 13.01
N PHE A 21 -13.28 -6.57 12.25
CA PHE A 21 -13.82 -7.92 12.50
C PHE A 21 -12.75 -8.96 12.84
N GLY A 22 -11.47 -8.57 12.90
CA GLY A 22 -10.34 -9.48 13.15
C GLY A 22 -10.04 -10.46 12.01
N ALA A 23 -10.78 -10.39 10.91
CA ALA A 23 -10.62 -11.24 9.73
C ALA A 23 -11.18 -10.56 8.48
N ASP A 24 -10.74 -11.00 7.30
CA ASP A 24 -11.33 -10.57 6.05
C ASP A 24 -12.75 -11.16 5.90
N LYS A 25 -13.74 -10.28 5.95
CA LYS A 25 -15.17 -10.58 5.78
C LYS A 25 -15.74 -9.93 4.53
N THR A 26 -14.92 -9.30 3.69
CA THR A 26 -15.37 -8.64 2.46
C THR A 26 -16.09 -9.59 1.51
N GLN A 27 -15.71 -10.88 1.53
CA GLN A 27 -16.37 -11.96 0.77
C GLN A 27 -17.71 -12.42 1.35
N THR A 28 -18.08 -11.97 2.55
CA THR A 28 -19.35 -12.33 3.22
C THR A 28 -20.38 -11.19 3.22
N TRP A 29 -19.97 -9.99 2.82
CA TRP A 29 -20.84 -8.83 2.77
C TRP A 29 -21.73 -8.90 1.53
N ALA A 30 -22.95 -9.40 1.68
CA ALA A 30 -23.97 -9.34 0.66
C ALA A 30 -25.01 -8.30 1.05
N LEU A 31 -25.15 -7.23 0.25
CA LEU A 31 -26.27 -6.31 0.38
C LEU A 31 -27.46 -6.86 -0.41
N ALA A 32 -28.48 -7.31 0.32
CA ALA A 32 -29.70 -7.91 -0.23
C ALA A 32 -29.41 -9.09 -1.18
N SER A 33 -29.51 -8.89 -2.50
CA SER A 33 -29.35 -9.88 -3.57
C SER A 33 -28.05 -9.71 -4.39
N LEU A 34 -27.16 -8.79 -3.99
CA LEU A 34 -25.91 -8.53 -4.68
C LEU A 34 -24.80 -9.47 -4.23
N THR A 35 -23.96 -9.89 -5.18
CA THR A 35 -22.76 -10.66 -4.87
C THR A 35 -21.81 -9.86 -3.97
N PRO A 36 -20.95 -10.52 -3.17
CA PRO A 36 -19.97 -9.84 -2.33
C PRO A 36 -19.08 -8.87 -3.11
N THR A 37 -18.65 -9.27 -4.32
CA THR A 37 -17.86 -8.43 -5.23
C THR A 37 -18.60 -7.16 -5.65
N GLN A 38 -19.90 -7.26 -5.95
CA GLN A 38 -20.72 -6.09 -6.30
C GLN A 38 -20.94 -5.17 -5.09
N THR A 39 -21.13 -5.74 -3.90
CA THR A 39 -21.28 -4.98 -2.66
C THR A 39 -20.02 -4.18 -2.34
N VAL A 40 -18.83 -4.80 -2.43
CA VAL A 40 -17.54 -4.11 -2.29
C VAL A 40 -17.35 -3.06 -3.39
N GLY A 41 -17.81 -3.33 -4.61
CA GLY A 41 -17.80 -2.36 -5.72
C GLY A 41 -18.62 -1.10 -5.43
N ILE A 42 -19.81 -1.23 -4.85
CA ILE A 42 -20.65 -0.09 -4.42
C ILE A 42 -19.96 0.68 -3.29
N LEU A 43 -19.44 -0.02 -2.29
CA LEU A 43 -18.69 0.60 -1.20
C LEU A 43 -17.46 1.37 -1.72
N ALA A 44 -16.75 0.82 -2.71
CA ALA A 44 -15.65 1.51 -3.40
C ALA A 44 -16.14 2.77 -4.12
N ALA A 45 -17.27 2.74 -4.83
CA ALA A 45 -17.85 3.91 -5.47
C ALA A 45 -18.26 5.00 -4.44
N CYS A 46 -18.88 4.61 -3.32
CA CYS A 46 -19.17 5.52 -2.22
C CYS A 46 -17.90 6.17 -1.66
N TRP A 47 -16.84 5.37 -1.45
CA TRP A 47 -15.55 5.86 -0.99
C TRP A 47 -14.94 6.87 -1.97
N MET A 48 -15.00 6.60 -3.28
CA MET A 48 -14.54 7.58 -4.28
C MET A 48 -15.32 8.89 -4.20
N GLY A 49 -16.63 8.84 -3.94
CA GLY A 49 -17.44 10.05 -3.73
C GLY A 49 -16.94 10.88 -2.54
N VAL A 50 -16.64 10.23 -1.41
CA VAL A 50 -16.07 10.88 -0.22
C VAL A 50 -14.70 11.50 -0.53
N VAL A 51 -13.80 10.75 -1.17
CA VAL A 51 -12.46 11.24 -1.55
C VAL A 51 -12.57 12.43 -2.51
N THR A 52 -13.48 12.36 -3.48
CA THR A 52 -13.73 13.46 -4.43
C THR A 52 -14.25 14.70 -3.70
N PHE A 53 -15.17 14.55 -2.75
CA PHE A 53 -15.66 15.67 -1.94
C PHE A 53 -14.57 16.33 -1.10
N ILE A 54 -13.65 15.53 -0.54
CA ILE A 54 -12.47 16.05 0.16
C ILE A 54 -11.53 16.76 -0.82
N ALA A 55 -11.34 16.22 -2.02
CA ALA A 55 -10.47 16.79 -3.04
C ALA A 55 -10.93 18.18 -3.52
N VAL A 56 -12.25 18.39 -3.64
CA VAL A 56 -12.84 19.69 -4.00
C VAL A 56 -12.52 20.78 -2.96
N LYS A 57 -12.25 20.42 -1.70
CA LYS A 57 -11.91 21.38 -0.63
C LYS A 57 -10.46 21.89 -0.68
N GLY A 58 -9.69 21.50 -1.70
CA GLY A 58 -8.37 22.03 -2.01
C GLY A 58 -7.20 21.16 -1.52
N ILE A 59 -6.07 21.32 -2.21
CA ILE A 59 -4.89 20.45 -2.08
C ILE A 59 -4.26 20.47 -0.67
N ASN A 60 -4.37 21.59 0.04
CA ASN A 60 -3.83 21.73 1.40
C ASN A 60 -4.48 20.76 2.40
N LYS A 61 -5.77 20.43 2.23
CA LYS A 61 -6.45 19.45 3.09
C LYS A 61 -6.03 18.03 2.75
N ILE A 62 -5.88 17.72 1.46
CA ILE A 62 -5.37 16.44 0.99
C ILE A 62 -3.97 16.21 1.54
N ALA A 63 -3.08 17.19 1.40
CA ALA A 63 -1.70 17.11 1.88
C ALA A 63 -1.62 16.82 3.39
N LYS A 64 -2.46 17.44 4.23
CA LYS A 64 -2.51 17.14 5.67
C LYS A 64 -2.94 15.71 5.97
N ILE A 65 -3.98 15.21 5.31
CA ILE A 65 -4.47 13.84 5.50
C ILE A 65 -3.41 12.84 5.04
N THR A 66 -2.83 13.07 3.86
CA THR A 66 -1.76 12.24 3.30
C THR A 66 -0.50 12.27 4.16
N ALA A 67 -0.16 13.42 4.77
CA ALA A 67 0.99 13.52 5.67
C ALA A 67 0.83 12.64 6.92
N VAL A 68 -0.36 12.61 7.54
CA VAL A 68 -0.65 11.71 8.66
C VAL A 68 -0.52 10.26 8.23
N GLY A 69 -1.06 9.90 7.07
CA GLY A 69 -0.91 8.56 6.49
C GLY A 69 0.57 8.20 6.24
N GLY A 70 1.34 9.12 5.68
CA GLY A 70 2.77 8.92 5.42
C GLY A 70 3.58 8.70 6.70
N ILE A 71 3.35 9.50 7.74
CA ILE A 71 4.00 9.33 9.05
C ILE A 71 3.63 7.96 9.65
N ALA A 72 2.36 7.55 9.54
CA ALA A 72 1.93 6.24 10.04
C ALA A 72 2.65 5.09 9.31
N VAL A 73 2.78 5.16 7.98
CA VAL A 73 3.50 4.15 7.19
C VAL A 73 4.99 4.11 7.52
N MET A 74 5.62 5.29 7.70
CA MET A 74 7.01 5.37 8.16
C MET A 74 7.19 4.75 9.54
N GLY A 75 6.28 5.05 10.48
CA GLY A 75 6.29 4.47 11.82
C GLY A 75 6.12 2.95 11.81
N LEU A 76 5.21 2.42 10.99
CA LEU A 76 5.00 0.98 10.84
C LEU A 76 6.26 0.27 10.34
N ASN A 77 6.94 0.80 9.32
CA ASN A 77 8.20 0.24 8.83
C ASN A 77 9.30 0.30 9.89
N LEU A 78 9.41 1.41 10.62
CA LEU A 78 10.39 1.54 11.70
C LEU A 78 10.14 0.51 12.81
N VAL A 79 8.89 0.35 13.25
CA VAL A 79 8.51 -0.65 14.26
C VAL A 79 8.82 -2.06 13.76
N LEU A 80 8.48 -2.38 12.50
CA LEU A 80 8.80 -3.67 11.90
C LEU A 80 10.30 -3.97 11.94
N LEU A 81 11.14 -3.00 11.54
CA LEU A 81 12.60 -3.16 11.57
C LEU A 81 13.14 -3.34 12.99
N LEU A 82 12.70 -2.51 13.94
CA LEU A 82 13.15 -2.58 15.33
C LEU A 82 12.73 -3.88 16.01
N VAL A 83 11.47 -4.29 15.83
CA VAL A 83 10.95 -5.54 16.41
C VAL A 83 11.63 -6.75 15.76
N SER A 84 11.79 -6.76 14.44
CA SER A 84 12.50 -7.83 13.74
C SER A 84 13.96 -7.94 14.19
N GLY A 85 14.64 -6.81 14.37
CA GLY A 85 16.01 -6.77 14.90
C GLY A 85 16.11 -7.26 16.34
N ALA A 86 15.17 -6.84 17.20
CA ALA A 86 15.10 -7.31 18.59
C ALA A 86 14.87 -8.83 18.66
N ILE A 87 13.94 -9.37 17.85
CA ILE A 87 13.68 -10.81 17.76
C ILE A 87 14.93 -11.55 17.28
N LEU A 88 15.65 -11.02 16.28
CA LEU A 88 16.87 -11.64 15.77
C LEU A 88 17.97 -11.71 16.84
N LEU A 89 18.15 -10.64 17.64
CA LEU A 89 19.08 -10.62 18.76
C LEU A 89 18.69 -11.61 19.86
N LEU A 90 17.38 -11.68 20.19
CA LEU A 90 16.84 -12.63 21.18
C LEU A 90 16.93 -14.09 20.71
N ASN A 91 16.84 -14.35 19.40
CA ASN A 91 17.09 -15.65 18.78
C ASN A 91 18.59 -15.97 18.61
N GLY A 92 19.49 -15.18 19.19
CA GLY A 92 20.94 -15.43 19.11
C GLY A 92 21.53 -15.27 17.71
N GLY A 93 20.85 -14.53 16.83
CA GLY A 93 21.24 -14.37 15.42
C GLY A 93 20.74 -15.48 14.51
N HIS A 94 19.95 -16.43 15.01
CA HIS A 94 19.34 -17.46 14.17
C HIS A 94 18.11 -16.89 13.45
N PHE A 95 18.19 -16.84 12.12
CA PHE A 95 17.03 -16.53 11.29
C PHE A 95 15.97 -17.63 11.45
N ALA A 96 14.72 -17.23 11.68
CA ALA A 96 13.59 -18.17 11.77
C ALA A 96 13.37 -18.95 10.45
N GLN A 97 13.87 -18.43 9.33
CA GLN A 97 13.89 -19.09 8.03
C GLN A 97 15.33 -19.23 7.53
N PRO A 98 15.75 -20.41 7.03
CA PRO A 98 17.08 -20.58 6.48
C PRO A 98 17.25 -19.67 5.26
N LEU A 99 18.33 -18.88 5.25
CA LEU A 99 18.66 -17.99 4.14
C LEU A 99 19.10 -18.84 2.94
N ASN A 100 18.18 -19.03 1.98
CA ASN A 100 18.44 -19.72 0.75
C ASN A 100 18.34 -18.72 -0.42
N PHE A 101 19.47 -18.37 -1.02
CA PHE A 101 19.53 -17.34 -2.07
C PHE A 101 19.19 -17.89 -3.47
N THR A 102 19.07 -19.21 -3.61
CA THR A 102 18.85 -19.89 -4.89
C THR A 102 17.41 -20.35 -5.09
N PHE A 103 16.64 -20.52 -4.00
CA PHE A 103 15.25 -20.97 -4.07
C PHE A 103 14.34 -19.97 -3.36
N SER A 104 13.28 -19.54 -4.05
CA SER A 104 12.22 -18.78 -3.41
C SER A 104 11.57 -19.64 -2.32
N PRO A 105 11.39 -19.11 -1.09
CA PRO A 105 10.63 -19.78 -0.05
C PRO A 105 9.16 -20.01 -0.42
N ASN A 106 8.64 -19.29 -1.42
CA ASN A 106 7.31 -19.50 -1.95
C ASN A 106 7.33 -20.59 -3.04
N PRO A 107 6.64 -21.73 -2.83
CA PRO A 107 6.56 -22.81 -3.83
C PRO A 107 6.02 -22.34 -5.18
N GLY A 108 5.19 -21.29 -5.19
CA GLY A 108 4.61 -20.71 -6.40
C GLY A 108 5.59 -19.97 -7.30
N TYR A 109 6.79 -19.61 -6.82
CA TYR A 109 7.78 -18.80 -7.55
C TYR A 109 9.04 -19.56 -7.96
N GLN A 110 8.98 -20.89 -8.06
CA GLN A 110 10.14 -21.70 -8.44
C GLN A 110 10.38 -21.79 -9.95
N SER A 111 9.40 -21.46 -10.79
CA SER A 111 9.56 -21.44 -12.24
C SER A 111 9.97 -20.06 -12.77
N GLY A 112 10.71 -20.03 -13.89
CA GLY A 112 11.11 -18.78 -14.54
C GLY A 112 9.93 -17.88 -14.90
N MET A 113 8.81 -18.45 -15.34
CA MET A 113 7.57 -17.69 -15.63
C MET A 113 6.92 -17.10 -14.38
N ALA A 114 6.97 -17.81 -13.25
CA ALA A 114 6.41 -17.30 -12.01
C ALA A 114 7.27 -16.17 -11.44
N MET A 115 8.60 -16.26 -11.54
CA MET A 115 9.50 -15.15 -11.19
C MET A 115 9.21 -13.89 -12.02
N LEU A 116 8.99 -14.04 -13.34
CA LEU A 116 8.60 -12.91 -14.19
C LEU A 116 7.26 -12.29 -13.76
N SER A 117 6.29 -13.12 -13.38
CA SER A 117 5.00 -12.65 -12.88
C SER A 117 5.13 -11.90 -11.54
N PHE A 118 6.02 -12.35 -10.65
CA PHE A 118 6.35 -11.63 -9.42
C PHE A 118 7.01 -10.28 -9.71
N VAL A 119 7.94 -10.21 -10.66
CA VAL A 119 8.59 -8.93 -11.05
C VAL A 119 7.55 -7.93 -11.54
N VAL A 120 6.61 -8.36 -12.40
CA VAL A 120 5.50 -7.51 -12.83
C VAL A 120 4.68 -7.05 -11.63
N PHE A 121 4.25 -7.98 -10.76
CA PHE A 121 3.53 -7.64 -9.54
C PHE A 121 4.28 -6.61 -8.67
N ALA A 122 5.59 -6.79 -8.47
CA ALA A 122 6.44 -5.90 -7.69
C ALA A 122 6.53 -4.51 -8.32
N ILE A 123 6.73 -4.40 -9.64
CA ILE A 123 6.74 -3.11 -10.34
C ILE A 123 5.39 -2.40 -10.18
N PHE A 124 4.28 -3.13 -10.33
CA PHE A 124 2.94 -2.57 -10.17
C PHE A 124 2.62 -2.16 -8.73
N ALA A 125 3.27 -2.77 -7.72
CA ALA A 125 3.12 -2.37 -6.32
C ALA A 125 3.69 -0.96 -6.06
N TYR A 126 4.71 -0.55 -6.81
CA TYR A 126 5.29 0.80 -6.79
C TYR A 126 4.76 1.70 -7.91
N GLY A 127 3.87 1.19 -8.76
CA GLY A 127 3.22 1.97 -9.81
C GLY A 127 2.28 3.04 -9.23
N GLY A 128 2.18 4.18 -9.91
CA GLY A 128 1.41 5.34 -9.45
C GLY A 128 2.26 6.41 -8.75
N ILE A 129 3.52 6.11 -8.39
CA ILE A 129 4.47 7.12 -7.90
C ILE A 129 4.75 8.16 -9.00
N GLU A 130 4.63 7.81 -10.28
CA GLU A 130 4.76 8.77 -11.39
C GLU A 130 3.76 9.92 -11.31
N ALA A 131 2.58 9.69 -10.71
CA ALA A 131 1.57 10.73 -10.53
C ALA A 131 2.02 11.83 -9.54
N VAL A 132 2.99 11.53 -8.67
CA VAL A 132 3.59 12.51 -7.74
C VAL A 132 4.41 13.56 -8.51
N GLY A 133 4.87 13.24 -9.73
CA GLY A 133 5.50 14.22 -10.63
C GLY A 133 4.64 15.45 -10.92
N GLY A 134 3.31 15.28 -10.97
CA GLY A 134 2.37 16.40 -11.16
C GLY A 134 2.29 17.36 -9.97
N LEU A 135 2.89 17.01 -8.83
CA LEU A 135 2.94 17.84 -7.62
C LEU A 135 4.24 18.64 -7.50
N VAL A 136 5.15 18.54 -8.48
CA VAL A 136 6.43 19.27 -8.48
C VAL A 136 6.20 20.77 -8.39
N ASP A 137 5.25 21.32 -9.15
CA ASP A 137 4.90 22.76 -9.16
C ASP A 137 4.26 23.26 -7.86
N LYS A 138 3.85 22.32 -6.98
CA LYS A 138 3.27 22.60 -5.66
C LYS A 138 4.25 22.33 -4.52
N THR A 139 5.47 21.91 -4.83
CA THR A 139 6.52 21.63 -3.86
C THR A 139 7.33 22.89 -3.57
N ASP A 140 7.58 23.21 -2.30
CA ASP A 140 8.50 24.29 -1.95
C ASP A 140 9.92 23.94 -2.41
N LYS A 141 10.54 24.78 -3.24
CA LYS A 141 11.90 24.57 -3.82
C LYS A 141 12.04 23.19 -4.49
N PRO A 142 11.30 22.94 -5.59
CA PRO A 142 11.18 21.62 -6.18
C PRO A 142 12.53 21.03 -6.62
N GLU A 143 13.43 21.85 -7.15
CA GLU A 143 14.77 21.45 -7.61
C GLU A 143 15.58 20.68 -6.56
N LYS A 144 15.38 20.97 -5.28
CA LYS A 144 16.11 20.33 -4.17
C LYS A 144 15.21 19.41 -3.36
N ASN A 145 14.00 19.85 -3.02
CA ASN A 145 13.16 19.14 -2.06
C ASN A 145 12.41 17.98 -2.69
N PHE A 146 12.02 18.09 -3.97
CA PHE A 146 11.32 17.00 -4.67
C PHE A 146 12.24 15.78 -4.83
N ALA A 147 13.45 16.00 -5.34
CA ALA A 147 14.45 14.94 -5.50
C ALA A 147 14.83 14.29 -4.16
N LYS A 148 15.10 15.11 -3.12
CA LYS A 148 15.38 14.59 -1.77
C LYS A 148 14.21 13.80 -1.20
N GLY A 149 12.98 14.26 -1.39
CA GLY A 149 11.78 13.59 -0.93
C GLY A 149 11.62 12.20 -1.54
N ILE A 150 11.85 12.07 -2.85
CA ILE A 150 11.81 10.78 -3.55
C ILE A 150 12.89 9.83 -3.02
N ILE A 151 14.12 10.30 -2.84
CA ILE A 151 15.23 9.47 -2.34
C ILE A 151 14.93 8.97 -0.92
N ILE A 152 14.48 9.84 -0.03
CA ILE A 152 14.13 9.46 1.35
C ILE A 152 13.00 8.43 1.35
N ALA A 153 11.96 8.63 0.52
CA ALA A 153 10.86 7.68 0.40
C ALA A 153 11.36 6.31 -0.11
N ALA A 154 12.25 6.29 -1.10
CA ALA A 154 12.82 5.06 -1.66
C ALA A 154 13.77 4.31 -0.71
N ILE A 155 14.36 4.98 0.28
CA ILE A 155 15.20 4.34 1.31
C ILE A 155 14.34 3.72 2.42
N VAL A 156 13.21 4.36 2.74
CA VAL A 156 12.35 3.97 3.86
C VAL A 156 11.37 2.84 3.49
N ILE A 157 11.01 2.74 2.20
CA ILE A 157 10.13 1.70 1.65
C ILE A 157 10.98 0.57 1.09
#